data_AF-A0A377FJL9-F1
#
_entry.id   AF-A0A377FJL9-F1
#
_cell.length_a   1.000
_cell.length_b   1.000
_cell.length_c   1.000
_cell.angle_alpha   90.00
_cell.angle_beta   90.00
_cell.angle_gamma   90.00
#
_symmetry.space_group_name_H-M   'P 1'
#
loop_
_entity.id
_entity.type
_entity.pdbx_description
1 polymer ?
#
loop_
_entity_poly.entity_id
_entity_poly.type
_entity_poly.pdbx_seq_one_letter_code
_entity_poly.pdbx_strand_id
1 'polypeptide(L)'
;MNNFKKYKILSEGMPFAHRAKIAIALLDSATAYEELKEDASKTSVPGGYGCVGGFPENILEMVVGELICREVWYLPDEVKIWDRRFGSLFKNKFFCYDDDEKTWSEILHRYFLELEWMPKKDDYSSTRSYNKAWEYFGELLAVVKQNNHQEFDKYFKIAKENGMNEVVLERKLKELSENKKILRISF
;
A
#
# COMPACT_ATOMS: atom_id res chain seq x y z
N MET A 1 12.30 -27.80 13.10
CA MET A 1 12.15 -27.81 11.62
C MET A 1 12.07 -26.36 11.13
N ASN A 2 12.92 -25.94 10.18
CA ASN A 2 12.91 -24.58 9.63
C ASN A 2 11.56 -24.28 8.93
N ASN A 3 11.09 -23.03 9.02
CA ASN A 3 9.86 -22.54 8.43
C ASN A 3 9.74 -22.83 6.93
N PHE A 4 10.84 -22.77 6.17
CA PHE A 4 10.81 -23.16 4.75
C PHE A 4 10.43 -24.64 4.54
N LYS A 5 10.97 -25.55 5.35
CA LYS A 5 10.60 -26.98 5.30
C LYS A 5 9.15 -27.21 5.74
N LYS A 6 8.66 -26.46 6.73
CA LYS A 6 7.25 -26.49 7.15
C LYS A 6 6.34 -26.01 6.01
N TYR A 7 6.69 -24.91 5.35
CA TYR A 7 5.95 -24.39 4.21
C TYR A 7 5.84 -25.44 3.10
N LYS A 8 6.95 -26.05 2.66
CA LYS A 8 6.91 -27.07 1.58
C LYS A 8 5.94 -28.21 1.90
N ILE A 9 6.00 -28.77 3.11
CA ILE A 9 5.10 -29.86 3.54
C ILE A 9 3.63 -29.41 3.58
N LEU A 10 3.36 -28.23 4.12
CA LEU A 10 1.98 -27.72 4.29
C LEU A 10 1.38 -27.18 2.98
N SER A 11 2.21 -26.81 2.01
CA SER A 11 1.82 -26.20 0.73
C SER A 11 1.68 -27.21 -0.40
N GLU A 12 2.16 -28.45 -0.22
CA GLU A 12 2.19 -29.47 -1.26
C GLU A 12 0.79 -29.82 -1.75
N GLY A 13 0.57 -29.74 -3.07
CA GLY A 13 -0.73 -30.02 -3.70
C GLY A 13 -1.84 -28.99 -3.41
N MET A 14 -1.54 -27.91 -2.69
CA MET A 14 -2.55 -26.93 -2.29
C MET A 14 -2.81 -25.86 -3.36
N PRO A 15 -4.05 -25.33 -3.44
CA PRO A 15 -4.37 -24.21 -4.32
C PRO A 15 -3.56 -22.95 -4.00
N PHE A 16 -3.41 -22.06 -4.98
CA PHE A 16 -2.59 -20.85 -4.86
C PHE A 16 -2.94 -20.01 -3.62
N ALA A 17 -4.23 -19.78 -3.34
CA ALA A 17 -4.66 -19.04 -2.16
C ALA A 17 -4.15 -19.62 -0.83
N HIS A 18 -4.16 -20.95 -0.70
CA HIS A 18 -3.66 -21.64 0.50
C HIS A 18 -2.15 -21.56 0.60
N ARG A 19 -1.45 -21.75 -0.51
CA ARG A 19 0.02 -21.61 -0.56
C ARG A 19 0.43 -20.18 -0.21
N ALA A 20 -0.27 -19.17 -0.73
CA ALA A 20 -0.06 -17.78 -0.40
C ALA A 20 -0.27 -17.51 1.10
N LYS A 21 -1.35 -18.03 1.71
CA LYS A 21 -1.60 -17.88 3.15
C LYS A 21 -0.45 -18.42 4.00
N ILE A 22 0.01 -19.62 3.70
CA ILE A 22 1.05 -20.31 4.45
C ILE A 22 2.41 -19.64 4.21
N ALA A 23 2.70 -19.23 2.97
CA ALA A 23 3.92 -18.50 2.63
C ALA A 23 4.03 -17.20 3.41
N ILE A 24 2.98 -16.38 3.40
CA ILE A 24 2.92 -15.11 4.13
C ILE A 24 3.05 -15.32 5.64
N ALA A 25 2.47 -16.39 6.19
CA ALA A 25 2.52 -16.67 7.63
C ALA A 25 3.86 -17.23 8.13
N LEU A 26 4.65 -17.89 7.28
CA LEU A 26 5.84 -18.65 7.72
C LEU A 26 7.16 -18.15 7.15
N LEU A 27 7.17 -17.50 6.00
CA LEU A 27 8.37 -17.14 5.25
C LEU A 27 8.66 -15.65 5.34
N ASP A 28 9.93 -15.27 5.18
CA ASP A 28 10.30 -13.88 4.89
C ASP A 28 9.81 -13.46 3.49
N SER A 29 9.71 -12.15 3.28
CA SER A 29 9.14 -11.55 2.06
C SER A 29 9.87 -11.96 0.78
N ALA A 30 11.21 -12.05 0.81
CA ALA A 30 12.01 -12.45 -0.35
C ALA A 30 11.75 -13.92 -0.72
N THR A 31 11.73 -14.81 0.27
CA THR A 31 11.43 -16.23 0.05
C THR A 31 9.98 -16.45 -0.38
N ALA A 32 9.02 -15.72 0.20
CA ALA A 32 7.61 -15.80 -0.20
C ALA A 32 7.40 -15.34 -1.65
N TYR A 33 8.08 -14.28 -2.08
CA TYR A 33 8.06 -13.82 -3.47
C TYR A 33 8.58 -14.90 -4.42
N GLU A 34 9.75 -15.46 -4.14
CA GLU A 34 10.37 -16.49 -4.98
C GLU A 34 9.49 -17.74 -5.13
N GLU A 35 8.75 -18.10 -4.08
CA GLU A 35 7.85 -19.25 -4.07
C GLU A 35 6.51 -19.00 -4.79
N LEU A 36 6.03 -17.76 -4.82
CA LEU A 36 4.71 -17.42 -5.38
C LEU A 36 4.77 -16.80 -6.78
N LYS A 37 5.94 -16.28 -7.21
CA LYS A 37 6.07 -15.47 -8.44
C LYS A 37 5.59 -16.17 -9.71
N GLU A 38 5.79 -17.48 -9.83
CA GLU A 38 5.38 -18.22 -11.03
C GLU A 38 3.86 -18.22 -11.16
N ASP A 39 3.15 -18.53 -10.09
CA ASP A 39 1.68 -18.51 -10.09
C ASP A 39 1.11 -17.10 -10.14
N ALA A 40 1.76 -16.14 -9.47
CA ALA A 40 1.38 -14.73 -9.50
C ALA A 40 1.52 -14.10 -10.90
N SER A 41 2.38 -14.67 -11.76
CA SER A 41 2.55 -14.23 -13.15
C SER A 41 1.49 -14.77 -14.11
N LYS A 42 0.66 -15.73 -13.68
CA LYS A 42 -0.36 -16.35 -14.53
C LYS A 42 -1.57 -15.43 -14.67
N THR A 43 -2.21 -15.45 -15.83
CA THR A 43 -3.45 -14.71 -16.07
C THR A 43 -4.63 -15.24 -15.25
N SER A 44 -4.56 -16.50 -14.82
CA SER A 44 -5.51 -17.11 -13.90
C SER A 44 -4.88 -18.34 -13.26
N VAL A 45 -5.23 -18.61 -12.01
CA VAL A 45 -4.84 -19.82 -11.27
C VAL A 45 -6.06 -20.67 -10.93
N PRO A 46 -5.93 -22.01 -10.96
CA PRO A 46 -7.03 -22.90 -10.62
C PRO A 46 -7.42 -22.76 -9.14
N GLY A 47 -8.73 -22.87 -8.89
CA GLY A 47 -9.28 -23.02 -7.55
C GLY A 47 -9.12 -24.44 -7.03
N GLY A 48 -9.62 -24.70 -5.83
CA GLY A 48 -9.64 -26.03 -5.22
C GLY A 48 -10.44 -26.05 -3.93
N TYR A 49 -10.22 -27.05 -3.06
CA TYR A 49 -10.92 -27.26 -1.79
C TYR A 49 -11.18 -25.93 -1.03
N GLY A 50 -12.41 -25.41 -1.13
CA GLY A 50 -12.84 -24.19 -0.44
C GLY A 50 -12.19 -22.87 -0.90
N CYS A 51 -11.52 -22.82 -2.06
CA CYS A 51 -10.89 -21.60 -2.59
C CYS A 51 -11.23 -21.37 -4.06
N VAL A 52 -11.74 -20.18 -4.36
CA VAL A 52 -12.08 -19.76 -5.71
C VAL A 52 -10.78 -19.50 -6.50
N GLY A 53 -10.70 -20.02 -7.72
CA GLY A 53 -9.64 -19.69 -8.67
C GLY A 53 -9.87 -18.34 -9.35
N GLY A 54 -8.93 -17.88 -10.15
CA GLY A 54 -9.05 -16.60 -10.84
C GLY A 54 -7.74 -15.82 -10.88
N PHE A 55 -7.85 -14.50 -10.97
CA PHE A 55 -6.68 -13.63 -11.06
C PHE A 55 -5.85 -13.69 -9.76
N PRO A 56 -4.55 -14.05 -9.83
CA PRO A 56 -3.69 -14.15 -8.66
C PRO A 56 -3.64 -12.87 -7.82
N GLU A 57 -3.71 -11.70 -8.44
CA GLU A 57 -3.76 -10.39 -7.77
C GLU A 57 -4.96 -10.28 -6.82
N ASN A 58 -6.16 -10.63 -7.29
CA ASN A 58 -7.39 -10.57 -6.48
C ASN A 58 -7.35 -11.60 -5.35
N ILE A 59 -6.76 -12.77 -5.62
CA ILE A 59 -6.61 -13.83 -4.61
C ILE A 59 -5.61 -13.39 -3.54
N LEU A 60 -4.49 -12.78 -3.91
CA LEU A 60 -3.52 -12.24 -2.96
C LEU A 60 -4.14 -11.09 -2.14
N GLU A 61 -4.89 -10.19 -2.77
CA GLU A 61 -5.61 -9.13 -2.07
C GLU A 61 -6.60 -9.69 -1.03
N MET A 62 -7.37 -10.71 -1.41
CA MET A 62 -8.28 -11.43 -0.50
C MET A 62 -7.51 -12.12 0.63
N VAL A 63 -6.45 -12.85 0.32
CA VAL A 63 -5.62 -13.58 1.30
C VAL A 63 -4.99 -12.62 2.29
N VAL A 64 -4.42 -11.53 1.80
CA VAL A 64 -3.85 -10.46 2.62
C VAL A 64 -4.94 -9.83 3.47
N GLY A 65 -6.11 -9.55 2.91
CA GLY A 65 -7.28 -9.10 3.66
C GLY A 65 -7.68 -10.05 4.80
N GLU A 66 -7.81 -11.34 4.53
CA GLU A 66 -8.17 -12.36 5.52
C GLU A 66 -7.11 -12.54 6.63
N LEU A 67 -5.82 -12.46 6.28
CA LEU A 67 -4.72 -12.56 7.23
C LEU A 67 -4.56 -11.30 8.08
N ILE A 68 -4.78 -10.12 7.47
CA ILE A 68 -4.83 -8.83 8.18
C ILE A 68 -5.96 -8.83 9.21
N CYS A 69 -7.12 -9.41 8.88
CA CYS A 69 -8.25 -9.57 9.82
C CYS A 69 -7.94 -10.52 10.99
N ARG A 70 -6.80 -11.22 10.96
CA ARG A 70 -6.33 -12.15 12.00
C ARG A 70 -5.04 -11.70 12.70
N GLU A 71 -4.74 -10.39 12.72
CA GLU A 71 -3.72 -9.71 13.57
C GLU A 71 -2.41 -9.22 12.91
N VAL A 72 -2.28 -9.12 11.57
CA VAL A 72 -1.08 -8.46 10.96
C VAL A 72 -1.45 -7.45 9.89
N TRP A 73 -1.45 -6.17 10.26
CA TRP A 73 -1.94 -5.01 9.49
C TRP A 73 -0.99 -4.47 8.40
N TYR A 74 0.07 -5.18 8.06
CA TYR A 74 1.27 -4.53 7.54
C TYR A 74 1.75 -5.13 6.21
N LEU A 75 1.81 -4.27 5.19
CA LEU A 75 2.60 -4.51 3.98
C LEU A 75 4.09 -4.28 4.33
N PRO A 76 5.07 -5.05 3.83
CA PRO A 76 6.48 -4.76 4.05
C PRO A 76 6.88 -3.39 3.49
N ASP A 77 7.69 -2.64 4.23
CA ASP A 77 8.08 -1.26 3.90
C ASP A 77 8.84 -1.16 2.58
N GLU A 78 9.64 -2.19 2.28
CA GLU A 78 10.40 -2.31 1.04
C GLU A 78 9.51 -2.49 -0.19
N VAL A 79 8.21 -2.76 -0.02
CA VAL A 79 7.26 -2.78 -1.13
C VAL A 79 6.62 -1.41 -1.30
N LYS A 80 6.31 -0.71 -0.20
CA LYS A 80 5.66 0.62 -0.19
C LYS A 80 6.51 1.70 -0.85
N ILE A 81 7.83 1.62 -0.66
CA ILE A 81 8.80 2.64 -1.10
C ILE A 81 9.05 2.63 -2.63
N TRP A 82 8.73 1.53 -3.33
CA TRP A 82 9.23 1.30 -4.69
C TRP A 82 8.22 1.49 -5.82
N ASP A 83 6.93 1.59 -5.54
CA ASP A 83 5.94 1.33 -6.58
C ASP A 83 4.97 2.49 -6.87
N ARG A 84 5.20 3.16 -8.01
CA ARG A 84 4.29 4.13 -8.62
C ARG A 84 2.94 3.52 -9.05
N ARG A 85 2.81 2.18 -9.04
CA ARG A 85 1.59 1.40 -9.33
C ARG A 85 0.73 1.17 -8.11
N PHE A 86 1.19 1.46 -6.89
CA PHE A 86 0.26 1.78 -5.82
C PHE A 86 -0.40 3.08 -6.23
N GLY A 87 -1.58 2.97 -6.86
CA GLY A 87 -2.44 4.12 -7.13
C GLY A 87 -2.79 4.84 -5.83
N SER A 88 -3.83 5.67 -5.86
CA SER A 88 -4.26 6.39 -4.65
C SER A 88 -4.22 5.50 -3.41
N LEU A 89 -3.44 5.89 -2.40
CA LEU A 89 -3.24 5.11 -1.17
C LEU A 89 -4.58 4.87 -0.47
N PHE A 90 -5.54 5.75 -0.70
CA PHE A 90 -6.89 5.64 -0.19
C PHE A 90 -7.73 4.57 -0.89
N LYS A 91 -7.44 4.23 -2.16
CA LYS A 91 -8.04 3.05 -2.81
C LYS A 91 -7.57 1.76 -2.15
N ASN A 92 -6.31 1.77 -1.71
CA ASN A 92 -5.69 0.67 -0.98
C ASN A 92 -6.02 0.80 0.51
N LYS A 93 -7.24 0.39 0.86
CA LYS A 93 -7.92 0.63 2.14
C LYS A 93 -7.09 0.42 3.42
N PHE A 94 -6.04 -0.39 3.39
CA PHE A 94 -5.16 -0.66 4.54
C PHE A 94 -4.16 0.47 4.84
N PHE A 95 -3.71 1.25 3.86
CA PHE A 95 -2.72 2.33 4.08
C PHE A 95 -3.23 3.47 4.96
N CYS A 96 -4.55 3.59 5.15
CA CYS A 96 -5.08 4.61 6.04
C CYS A 96 -4.69 4.38 7.51
N TYR A 97 -4.43 3.14 7.91
CA TYR A 97 -4.08 2.76 9.29
C TYR A 97 -2.59 2.57 9.53
N ASP A 98 -1.77 2.65 8.50
CA ASP A 98 -0.32 2.49 8.62
C ASP A 98 0.27 3.70 9.35
N ASP A 99 0.85 3.48 10.51
CA ASP A 99 1.47 4.48 11.39
C ASP A 99 2.96 4.25 11.62
N ASP A 100 3.63 3.44 10.78
CA ASP A 100 5.07 3.17 10.92
C ASP A 100 5.91 4.42 10.61
N GLU A 101 6.37 5.09 11.67
CA GLU A 101 7.08 6.37 11.59
C GLU A 101 8.33 6.29 10.71
N LYS A 102 9.14 5.22 10.84
CA LYS A 102 10.38 5.07 10.09
C LYS A 102 10.11 5.00 8.58
N THR A 103 9.10 4.24 8.19
CA THR A 103 8.71 4.05 6.79
C THR A 103 8.15 5.31 6.18
N TRP A 104 7.29 5.99 6.92
CA TRP A 104 6.74 7.26 6.45
C TRP A 104 7.84 8.30 6.29
N SER A 105 8.84 8.35 7.18
CA SER A 105 10.05 9.14 6.97
C SER A 105 10.79 8.80 5.67
N GLU A 106 11.01 7.50 5.38
CA GLU A 106 11.69 7.06 4.15
C GLU A 106 10.89 7.40 2.88
N ILE A 107 9.57 7.18 2.90
CA ILE A 107 8.66 7.52 1.79
C ILE A 107 8.68 9.03 1.55
N LEU A 108 8.51 9.85 2.59
CA LEU A 108 8.52 11.30 2.45
C LEU A 108 9.87 11.80 1.93
N HIS A 109 10.98 11.28 2.47
CA HIS A 109 12.33 11.62 2.00
C HIS A 109 12.48 11.36 0.50
N ARG A 110 12.13 10.15 0.05
CA ARG A 110 12.22 9.76 -1.37
C ARG A 110 11.39 10.66 -2.27
N TYR A 111 10.11 10.87 -1.96
CA TYR A 111 9.21 11.60 -2.84
C TYR A 111 9.44 13.12 -2.83
N PHE A 112 9.80 13.69 -1.68
CA PHE A 112 9.94 15.15 -1.56
C PHE A 112 11.36 15.65 -1.78
N LEU A 113 12.40 14.82 -1.60
CA LEU A 113 13.79 15.25 -1.70
C LEU A 113 14.57 14.51 -2.80
N GLU A 114 14.42 13.19 -2.95
CA GLU A 114 15.26 12.43 -3.90
C GLU A 114 14.74 12.44 -5.34
N LEU A 115 13.43 12.30 -5.52
CA LEU A 115 12.87 12.04 -6.86
C LEU A 115 12.69 13.31 -7.70
N GLU A 116 12.76 14.52 -7.11
CA GLU A 116 12.50 15.81 -7.79
C GLU A 116 11.22 15.84 -8.65
N TRP A 117 10.23 15.04 -8.29
CA TRP A 117 9.06 14.70 -9.14
C TRP A 117 7.83 15.58 -8.88
N MET A 118 8.01 16.76 -8.29
CA MET A 118 6.90 17.63 -7.92
C MET A 118 6.27 18.31 -9.15
N PRO A 119 4.94 18.46 -9.20
CA PRO A 119 4.27 19.16 -10.29
C PRO A 119 4.74 20.61 -10.43
N LYS A 120 5.10 21.02 -11.65
CA LYS A 120 5.40 22.43 -11.97
C LYS A 120 4.20 23.08 -12.63
N LYS A 121 3.88 24.32 -12.27
CA LYS A 121 2.68 25.01 -12.77
C LYS A 121 2.63 25.08 -14.30
N ASP A 122 3.78 25.30 -14.93
CA ASP A 122 3.92 25.47 -16.38
C ASP A 122 3.60 24.21 -17.19
N ASP A 123 3.64 23.03 -16.54
CA ASP A 123 3.34 21.74 -17.19
C ASP A 123 1.83 21.49 -17.36
N TYR A 124 0.95 22.38 -16.86
CA TYR A 124 -0.49 22.16 -16.81
C TYR A 124 -1.30 23.32 -17.37
N SER A 125 -2.24 23.00 -18.27
CA SER A 125 -3.12 23.99 -18.92
C SER A 125 -4.23 24.54 -18.03
N SER A 126 -4.50 23.94 -16.87
CA SER A 126 -5.52 24.43 -15.93
C SER A 126 -5.13 24.25 -14.46
N THR A 127 -5.70 25.09 -13.59
CA THR A 127 -5.56 24.94 -12.13
C THR A 127 -6.15 23.63 -11.62
N ARG A 128 -7.23 23.13 -12.24
CA ARG A 128 -7.82 21.83 -11.88
C ARG A 128 -6.85 20.67 -12.14
N SER A 129 -6.23 20.61 -13.33
CA SER A 129 -5.26 19.58 -13.68
C SER A 129 -3.99 19.67 -12.83
N TYR A 130 -3.55 20.89 -12.53
CA TYR A 130 -2.39 21.13 -11.66
C TYR A 130 -2.65 20.64 -10.23
N ASN A 131 -3.78 21.01 -9.63
CA ASN A 131 -4.17 20.54 -8.30
C ASN A 131 -4.39 19.02 -8.26
N LYS A 132 -4.82 18.42 -9.38
CA LYS A 132 -4.97 16.96 -9.48
C LYS A 132 -3.62 16.25 -9.45
N ALA A 133 -2.58 16.80 -10.06
CA ALA A 133 -1.24 16.23 -9.99
C ALA A 133 -0.66 16.24 -8.56
N TRP A 134 -1.08 17.20 -7.73
CA TRP A 134 -0.73 17.25 -6.32
C TRP A 134 -1.49 16.25 -5.44
N GLU A 135 -2.53 15.56 -5.94
CA GLU A 135 -3.36 14.67 -5.12
C GLU A 135 -2.57 13.56 -4.45
N TYR A 136 -1.60 12.97 -5.14
CA TYR A 136 -0.79 11.88 -4.58
C TYR A 136 0.07 12.36 -3.39
N PHE A 137 0.76 13.49 -3.54
CA PHE A 137 1.51 14.11 -2.44
C PHE A 137 0.60 14.55 -1.29
N GLY A 138 -0.61 15.03 -1.61
CA GLY A 138 -1.64 15.34 -0.62
C GLY A 138 -2.12 14.12 0.15
N GLU A 139 -2.17 12.94 -0.47
CA GLU A 139 -2.51 11.68 0.20
C GLU A 139 -1.40 11.27 1.18
N LEU A 140 -0.13 11.30 0.77
CA LEU A 140 1.01 11.02 1.64
C LEU A 140 0.98 11.92 2.89
N LEU A 141 0.84 13.22 2.67
CA LEU A 141 0.79 14.23 3.74
C LEU A 141 -0.44 14.06 4.64
N ALA A 142 -1.58 13.61 4.10
CA ALA A 142 -2.78 13.36 4.89
C ALA A 142 -2.62 12.18 5.85
N VAL A 143 -1.98 11.09 5.42
CA VAL A 143 -1.73 9.92 6.29
C VAL A 143 -0.82 10.30 7.44
N VAL A 144 0.34 10.88 7.15
CA VAL A 144 1.33 11.24 8.17
C VAL A 144 0.83 12.31 9.12
N LYS A 145 0.01 13.27 8.65
CA LYS A 145 -0.64 14.26 9.52
C LYS A 145 -1.63 13.61 10.49
N GLN A 146 -2.46 12.66 10.02
CA GLN A 146 -3.40 11.97 10.91
C GLN A 146 -2.70 11.13 11.98
N ASN A 147 -1.51 10.64 11.68
CA ASN A 147 -0.71 9.83 12.60
C ASN A 147 0.20 10.69 13.49
N ASN A 148 0.06 12.03 13.47
CA ASN A 148 0.89 12.96 14.25
C ASN A 148 2.41 12.79 14.02
N HIS A 149 2.80 12.47 12.79
CA HIS A 149 4.20 12.25 12.44
C HIS A 149 5.03 13.53 12.60
N GLN A 150 6.19 13.45 13.26
CA GLN A 150 7.02 14.62 13.63
C GLN A 150 7.53 15.40 12.41
N GLU A 151 7.81 14.70 11.30
CA GLU A 151 8.30 15.33 10.07
C GLU A 151 7.20 15.95 9.18
N PHE A 152 5.92 15.89 9.55
CA PHE A 152 4.82 16.42 8.72
C PHE A 152 5.08 17.88 8.29
N ASP A 153 5.40 18.76 9.23
CA ASP A 153 5.55 20.19 8.98
C ASP A 153 6.67 20.49 7.98
N LYS A 154 7.76 19.71 8.02
CA LYS A 154 8.90 19.83 7.10
C LYS A 154 8.44 19.60 5.65
N TYR A 155 7.79 18.46 5.39
CA TYR A 155 7.39 18.11 4.02
C TYR A 155 6.18 18.89 3.52
N PHE A 156 5.26 19.26 4.43
CA PHE A 156 4.16 20.15 4.09
C PHE A 156 4.66 21.54 3.65
N LYS A 157 5.66 22.09 4.35
CA LYS A 157 6.31 23.34 3.96
C LYS A 157 6.93 23.24 2.57
N ILE A 158 7.67 22.17 2.28
CA ILE A 158 8.25 21.92 0.96
C ILE A 158 7.16 21.87 -0.11
N ALA A 159 6.07 21.13 0.12
CA ALA A 159 4.94 21.03 -0.81
C ALA A 159 4.33 22.42 -1.13
N LYS A 160 4.12 23.23 -0.08
CA LYS A 160 3.57 24.58 -0.18
C LYS A 160 4.48 25.52 -0.96
N GLU A 161 5.78 25.51 -0.68
CA GLU A 161 6.77 26.31 -1.39
C GLU A 161 6.86 25.92 -2.88
N ASN A 162 6.61 24.66 -3.20
CA ASN A 162 6.53 24.17 -4.59
C ASN A 162 5.15 24.34 -5.23
N GLY A 163 4.20 24.99 -4.55
CA GLY A 163 2.93 25.43 -5.13
C GLY A 163 1.75 24.47 -4.93
N MET A 164 1.82 23.53 -3.99
CA MET A 164 0.65 22.77 -3.55
C MET A 164 -0.37 23.69 -2.88
N ASN A 165 -1.65 23.59 -3.27
CA ASN A 165 -2.74 24.30 -2.61
C ASN A 165 -3.21 23.54 -1.36
N GLU A 166 -3.46 24.24 -0.25
CA GLU A 166 -3.92 23.65 1.03
C GLU A 166 -5.21 22.85 0.88
N VAL A 167 -6.11 23.30 0.00
CA VAL A 167 -7.38 22.63 -0.30
C VAL A 167 -7.15 21.18 -0.76
N VAL A 168 -6.01 20.88 -1.40
CA VAL A 168 -5.66 19.51 -1.77
C VAL A 168 -5.50 18.64 -0.52
N LEU A 169 -4.72 19.11 0.46
CA LEU A 169 -4.50 18.37 1.71
C LEU A 169 -5.78 18.27 2.54
N GLU A 170 -6.55 19.35 2.67
CA GLU A 170 -7.82 19.36 3.41
C GLU A 170 -8.80 18.31 2.87
N ARG A 171 -8.96 18.25 1.55
CA ARG A 171 -9.79 17.25 0.89
C ARG A 171 -9.27 15.84 1.17
N LYS A 172 -7.95 15.61 1.08
CA LYS A 172 -7.37 14.29 1.35
C LYS A 172 -7.52 13.85 2.81
N LEU A 173 -7.42 14.76 3.77
CA LEU A 173 -7.71 14.47 5.18
C LEU A 173 -9.17 14.07 5.41
N LYS A 174 -10.11 14.70 4.70
CA LYS A 174 -11.53 14.36 4.76
C LYS A 174 -11.78 12.97 4.16
N GLU A 175 -11.27 12.71 2.95
CA GLU A 175 -11.36 11.40 2.28
C GLU A 175 -10.79 10.28 3.18
N LEU A 176 -9.62 10.53 3.78
CA LEU A 176 -8.97 9.58 4.69
C LEU A 176 -9.84 9.28 5.93
N SER A 177 -10.42 10.32 6.52
CA SER A 177 -11.31 10.18 7.69
C SER A 177 -12.57 9.39 7.36
N GLU A 178 -13.16 9.62 6.19
CA GLU A 178 -14.34 8.90 5.69
C GLU A 178 -14.00 7.43 5.43
N ASN A 179 -12.87 7.15 4.80
CA ASN A 179 -12.41 5.78 4.54
C ASN A 179 -12.17 4.99 5.83
N LYS A 180 -11.51 5.59 6.84
CA LYS A 180 -11.35 4.98 8.16
C LYS A 180 -12.70 4.63 8.79
N LYS A 181 -13.68 5.53 8.72
CA LYS A 181 -15.04 5.27 9.25
C LYS A 181 -15.73 4.11 8.54
N ILE A 182 -15.70 4.06 7.21
CA ILE A 182 -16.30 2.98 6.42
C ILE A 182 -15.69 1.63 6.79
N LEU A 183 -14.36 1.59 6.92
CA LEU A 183 -13.64 0.37 7.30
C LEU A 183 -14.02 -0.11 8.71
N ARG A 184 -14.11 0.78 9.69
CA ARG A 184 -14.55 0.43 11.05
C ARG A 184 -15.97 -0.12 11.14
N ILE A 185 -16.83 0.18 10.15
CA ILE A 185 -18.21 -0.32 10.08
C ILE A 185 -18.29 -1.65 9.32
N SER A 186 -17.29 -1.95 8.49
CA SER A 186 -17.24 -3.17 7.67
C SER A 186 -16.60 -4.36 8.40
N PHE A 187 -16.12 -4.15 9.62
CA PHE A 187 -15.60 -5.13 10.56
C PHE A 187 -16.48 -5.15 11.81
#